data_AF-A0A3G8ZK22-F1
#
_entry.id   AF-A0A3G8ZK22-F1
#
_cell.length_a   1.000
_cell.length_b   1.000
_cell.length_c   1.000
_cell.angle_alpha   90.00
_cell.angle_beta   90.00
_cell.angle_gamma   90.00
#
_symmetry.space_group_name_H-M   'P 1'
#
loop_
_entity.id
_entity.type
_entity.pdbx_description
1 polymer ?
#
loop_
_entity_poly.entity_id
_entity_poly.type
_entity_poly.pdbx_seq_one_letter_code
_entity_poly.pdbx_strand_id
1 'polypeptide(L)'
;MTNRCLYFRLCATGVSAILILAALTGCSSTHGSGEVAGSGTSSPTGRPAPHTSSPPTEPAPQPPPAVVATAPTTASSAPAVCDGAPCYAAGRSWGTLPETAAPEASGIAAASVPDVFFVVDDATGTDGIWAINSAGAVLAAIPVEGMDAVNAEALSTGPCEADSSERCLYIGDIGDNRARRESVSVYQLREPVVETQEPAPAPAAAQRWNFTYPDGAHDAETLLVAEDRSIIIVTKPDRGTKTHRVYEGAAGGGELLLVNTFEPPAPIHPAQSLLVGNVVTDGSMVAGRVLLLTYDQAIEYVAPTPGADPALFADWPHRQVPTPAQWQSEGVTYLAAAGVPACGYAVISESGGTSGAALGGVACL
;
A
#
# COMPACT_ATOMS: atom_id res chain seq x y z
N MET A 1 12.76 34.39 -64.20
CA MET A 1 12.99 35.25 -63.02
C MET A 1 13.73 34.42 -61.99
N THR A 2 14.83 35.00 -61.51
CA THR A 2 15.98 34.35 -60.89
C THR A 2 15.87 34.39 -59.37
N ASN A 3 16.36 33.33 -58.71
CA ASN A 3 16.93 33.26 -57.34
C ASN A 3 16.43 34.20 -56.24
N ARG A 4 16.08 33.61 -55.08
CA ARG A 4 16.91 33.71 -53.87
C ARG A 4 16.55 32.64 -52.82
N CYS A 5 17.54 31.80 -52.51
CA CYS A 5 17.65 31.03 -51.27
C CYS A 5 17.80 31.97 -50.07
N LEU A 6 17.28 31.59 -48.91
CA LEU A 6 18.00 31.75 -47.66
C LEU A 6 17.87 30.48 -46.83
N TYR A 7 19.04 29.90 -46.55
CA TYR A 7 19.31 28.81 -45.64
C TYR A 7 19.34 29.36 -44.20
N PHE A 8 18.78 28.64 -43.22
CA PHE A 8 19.43 28.53 -41.92
C PHE A 8 19.31 27.09 -41.41
N ARG A 9 20.48 26.51 -41.15
CA ARG A 9 20.73 25.15 -40.67
C ARG A 9 20.49 25.07 -39.15
N LEU A 10 19.81 23.98 -38.77
CA LEU A 10 20.14 23.01 -37.72
C LEU A 10 20.89 23.48 -36.46
N CYS A 11 20.36 23.12 -35.29
CA CYS A 11 21.02 22.07 -34.49
C CYS A 11 20.01 21.33 -33.59
N ALA A 12 20.22 20.02 -33.50
CA ALA A 12 19.36 19.03 -32.85
C ALA A 12 19.74 18.79 -31.39
N THR A 13 18.81 18.22 -30.63
CA THR A 13 18.96 17.15 -29.60
C THR A 13 17.61 17.13 -28.86
N GLY A 14 16.81 16.06 -28.79
CA GLY A 14 17.11 14.64 -28.80
C GLY A 14 16.94 14.09 -27.38
N VAL A 15 15.69 13.94 -26.91
CA VAL A 15 15.37 13.11 -25.74
C VAL A 15 14.18 12.23 -26.11
N SER A 16 14.42 10.93 -26.07
CA SER A 16 13.52 9.85 -26.46
C SER A 16 12.38 9.69 -25.44
N ALA A 17 11.14 9.72 -25.92
CA ALA A 17 9.98 9.20 -25.20
C ALA A 17 9.75 7.75 -25.64
N ILE A 18 9.79 6.81 -24.69
CA ILE A 18 9.38 5.42 -24.92
C ILE A 18 7.87 5.37 -24.66
N LEU A 19 7.11 5.21 -25.74
CA LEU A 19 5.67 4.91 -25.74
C LEU A 19 5.49 3.39 -25.73
N ILE A 20 4.83 2.85 -24.71
CA ILE A 20 4.39 1.45 -24.69
C ILE A 20 3.09 1.36 -25.48
N LEU A 21 3.13 0.58 -26.56
CA LEU A 21 2.00 0.35 -27.48
C LEU A 21 1.23 -0.90 -27.03
N ALA A 22 -0.03 -0.73 -26.62
CA ALA A 22 -0.96 -1.83 -26.41
C ALA A 22 -1.49 -2.35 -27.76
N ALA A 23 -1.34 -3.65 -28.02
CA ALA A 23 -1.89 -4.30 -29.20
C ALA A 23 -3.20 -5.02 -28.84
N LEU A 24 -4.32 -4.46 -29.32
CA LEU A 24 -5.60 -5.16 -29.46
C LEU A 24 -5.66 -5.75 -30.87
N THR A 25 -5.90 -7.06 -31.01
CA THR A 25 -6.33 -7.66 -32.27
C THR A 25 -7.52 -8.59 -32.04
N GLY A 26 -8.67 -8.18 -32.58
CA GLY A 26 -9.87 -9.00 -32.73
C GLY A 26 -10.01 -9.55 -34.16
N CYS A 27 -10.42 -10.82 -34.22
CA CYS A 27 -11.51 -11.39 -35.04
C CYS A 27 -11.49 -11.30 -36.59
N SER A 28 -11.34 -12.47 -37.25
CA SER A 28 -12.45 -13.23 -37.95
C SER A 28 -12.08 -13.85 -39.33
N SER A 29 -12.25 -15.19 -39.42
CA SER A 29 -12.87 -16.03 -40.50
C SER A 29 -12.39 -15.94 -41.98
N THR A 30 -12.32 -16.98 -42.83
CA THR A 30 -13.26 -18.08 -43.16
C THR A 30 -12.61 -19.21 -44.02
N HIS A 31 -13.09 -20.45 -43.83
CA HIS A 31 -13.44 -21.55 -44.77
C HIS A 31 -12.47 -22.09 -45.85
N GLY A 32 -12.35 -23.44 -45.89
CA GLY A 32 -11.89 -24.21 -47.04
C GLY A 32 -11.83 -25.73 -46.77
N SER A 33 -12.90 -26.43 -47.10
CA SER A 33 -13.16 -27.88 -46.98
C SER A 33 -12.38 -28.76 -47.98
N GLY A 34 -12.12 -30.01 -47.61
CA GLY A 34 -11.72 -31.08 -48.54
C GLY A 34 -11.42 -32.44 -47.88
N GLU A 35 -12.45 -33.27 -47.73
CA GLU A 35 -12.36 -34.74 -47.54
C GLU A 35 -11.96 -35.43 -48.86
N VAL A 36 -11.14 -36.49 -48.81
CA VAL A 36 -11.35 -37.76 -49.55
C VAL A 36 -10.66 -38.92 -48.80
N ALA A 37 -11.39 -40.03 -48.64
CA ALA A 37 -11.00 -41.30 -48.04
C ALA A 37 -10.37 -42.33 -49.02
N GLY A 38 -9.78 -43.40 -48.48
CA GLY A 38 -9.47 -44.65 -49.20
C GLY A 38 -8.24 -45.38 -48.64
N SER A 39 -8.40 -46.29 -47.68
CA SER A 39 -8.48 -47.76 -47.83
C SER A 39 -7.17 -48.47 -48.22
N GLY A 40 -6.71 -49.43 -47.42
CA GLY A 40 -5.68 -50.38 -47.84
C GLY A 40 -5.03 -51.18 -46.71
N THR A 41 -5.61 -52.35 -46.43
CA THR A 41 -5.10 -53.44 -45.58
C THR A 41 -3.78 -54.05 -46.07
N SER A 42 -2.85 -54.40 -45.16
CA SER A 42 -2.20 -55.73 -45.06
C SER A 42 -1.00 -55.74 -44.09
N SER A 43 -1.04 -56.61 -43.06
CA SER A 43 0.15 -57.23 -42.44
C SER A 43 0.55 -58.48 -43.28
N PRO A 44 1.81 -58.97 -43.30
CA PRO A 44 2.39 -59.68 -42.13
C PRO A 44 3.94 -59.67 -41.98
N THR A 45 4.36 -60.08 -40.77
CA THR A 45 5.57 -60.86 -40.39
C THR A 45 6.99 -60.33 -40.64
N GLY A 46 7.80 -60.30 -39.56
CA GLY A 46 9.25 -60.39 -39.65
C GLY A 46 9.99 -59.89 -38.41
N ARG A 47 10.33 -60.80 -37.48
CA ARG A 47 11.27 -60.55 -36.37
C ARG A 47 12.70 -60.88 -36.83
N PRO A 48 13.70 -60.06 -36.49
CA PRO A 48 14.95 -60.64 -35.99
C PRO A 48 15.45 -60.02 -34.67
N ALA A 49 16.42 -60.73 -34.10
CA ALA A 49 16.94 -60.72 -32.73
C ALA A 49 17.74 -59.46 -32.31
N PRO A 50 18.01 -59.27 -31.00
CA PRO A 50 18.65 -58.06 -30.47
C PRO A 50 20.18 -58.10 -30.60
N HIS A 51 20.77 -56.96 -30.95
CA HIS A 51 22.21 -56.73 -30.88
C HIS A 51 22.62 -56.36 -29.44
N THR A 52 23.60 -57.10 -28.93
CA THR A 52 24.34 -56.83 -27.71
C THR A 52 25.27 -55.64 -27.91
N SER A 53 25.19 -54.64 -27.04
CA SER A 53 26.27 -53.66 -26.84
C SER A 53 26.35 -53.29 -25.35
N SER A 54 27.57 -53.37 -24.84
CA SER A 54 27.96 -53.19 -23.43
C SER A 54 27.71 -51.76 -22.93
N PRO A 55 27.48 -51.55 -21.62
CA PRO A 55 27.33 -50.21 -21.05
C PRO A 55 28.69 -49.48 -20.96
N PRO A 56 28.71 -48.13 -21.05
CA PRO A 56 29.91 -47.35 -20.80
C PRO A 56 30.23 -47.29 -19.30
N THR A 57 31.51 -47.41 -18.98
CA THR A 57 32.12 -47.28 -17.65
C THR A 57 31.90 -45.88 -17.07
N GLU A 58 31.32 -45.81 -15.88
CA GLU A 58 31.10 -44.60 -15.08
C GLU A 58 32.43 -44.10 -14.46
N PRO A 59 32.77 -42.80 -14.52
CA PRO A 59 33.94 -42.25 -13.83
C PRO A 59 33.69 -42.13 -12.32
N ALA A 60 34.71 -42.46 -11.52
CA ALA A 60 34.67 -42.37 -10.06
C ALA A 60 34.33 -40.95 -9.54
N PRO A 61 33.59 -40.84 -8.42
CA PRO A 61 33.17 -39.56 -7.85
C PRO A 61 34.36 -38.75 -7.29
N GLN A 62 34.41 -37.46 -7.63
CA GLN A 62 35.38 -36.53 -7.06
C GLN A 62 35.01 -36.14 -5.62
N PRO A 63 35.99 -35.93 -4.72
CA PRO A 63 35.73 -35.48 -3.36
C PRO A 63 35.18 -34.04 -3.35
N PRO A 64 34.28 -33.71 -2.39
CA PRO A 64 33.67 -32.39 -2.32
C PRO A 64 34.71 -31.30 -2.02
N PRO A 65 34.54 -30.07 -2.54
CA PRO A 65 35.42 -28.96 -2.21
C PRO A 65 35.30 -28.62 -0.72
N ALA A 66 36.45 -28.30 -0.10
CA ALA A 66 36.54 -27.92 1.29
C ALA A 66 35.71 -26.65 1.58
N VAL A 67 34.80 -26.75 2.54
CA VAL A 67 34.00 -25.62 3.04
C VAL A 67 34.93 -24.68 3.80
N VAL A 68 35.20 -23.50 3.24
CA VAL A 68 35.86 -22.41 3.95
C VAL A 68 34.85 -21.85 4.94
N ALA A 69 35.07 -22.08 6.22
CA ALA A 69 34.29 -21.46 7.29
C ALA A 69 34.52 -19.95 7.27
N THR A 70 33.53 -19.18 6.83
CA THR A 70 33.49 -17.73 7.02
C THR A 70 33.24 -17.44 8.50
N ALA A 71 34.15 -16.71 9.12
CA ALA A 71 33.99 -16.22 10.48
C ALA A 71 32.74 -15.32 10.57
N PRO A 72 32.01 -15.31 11.70
CA PRO A 72 30.89 -14.41 11.88
C PRO A 72 31.40 -12.96 11.81
N THR A 73 30.90 -12.20 10.85
CA THR A 73 31.09 -10.75 10.82
C THR A 73 30.29 -10.20 11.99
N THR A 74 30.97 -9.76 13.04
CA THR A 74 30.36 -8.97 14.10
C THR A 74 29.84 -7.68 13.47
N ALA A 75 28.52 -7.63 13.25
CA ALA A 75 27.84 -6.41 12.88
C ALA A 75 28.16 -5.36 13.95
N SER A 76 28.90 -4.32 13.55
CA SER A 76 29.18 -3.17 14.39
C SER A 76 27.85 -2.48 14.65
N SER A 77 27.24 -2.76 15.80
CA SER A 77 26.09 -2.02 16.30
C SER A 77 26.57 -0.63 16.73
N ALA A 78 26.66 0.29 15.79
CA ALA A 78 26.61 1.69 16.16
C ALA A 78 25.31 1.90 16.97
N PRO A 79 25.38 2.50 18.18
CA PRO A 79 24.17 2.75 18.95
C PRO A 79 23.27 3.68 18.12
N ALA A 80 22.01 3.29 17.96
CA ALA A 80 21.01 4.16 17.35
C ALA A 80 20.96 5.44 18.18
N VAL A 81 21.30 6.57 17.55
CA VAL A 81 21.23 7.88 18.20
C VAL A 81 19.75 8.22 18.35
N CYS A 82 19.27 8.27 19.59
CA CYS A 82 17.90 8.64 19.89
C CYS A 82 17.74 10.16 19.89
N ASP A 83 17.30 10.74 18.77
CA ASP A 83 16.99 12.18 18.68
C ASP A 83 15.55 12.51 19.12
N GLY A 84 15.07 11.87 20.20
CA GLY A 84 13.76 12.11 20.82
C GLY A 84 13.02 10.84 21.21
N ALA A 85 12.08 10.93 22.15
CA ALA A 85 11.25 9.81 22.59
C ALA A 85 9.93 9.72 21.78
N PRO A 86 9.46 8.51 21.43
CA PRO A 86 10.13 7.23 21.69
C PRO A 86 11.34 7.02 20.78
N CYS A 87 12.29 6.23 21.24
CA CYS A 87 13.40 5.77 20.42
C CYS A 87 12.91 4.67 19.47
N TYR A 88 13.16 4.81 18.18
CA TYR A 88 12.82 3.79 17.19
C TYR A 88 14.03 2.96 16.80
N ALA A 89 13.82 1.66 16.65
CA ALA A 89 14.77 0.75 16.02
C ALA A 89 14.81 0.98 14.50
N ALA A 90 15.76 0.34 13.82
CA ALA A 90 15.73 0.30 12.36
C ALA A 90 14.46 -0.42 11.85
N GLY A 91 13.93 0.05 10.71
CA GLY A 91 12.83 -0.61 10.03
C GLY A 91 13.21 -2.02 9.59
N ARG A 92 12.25 -2.94 9.67
CA ARG A 92 12.42 -4.34 9.28
C ARG A 92 11.30 -4.75 8.34
N SER A 93 11.66 -5.47 7.29
CA SER A 93 10.69 -6.20 6.47
C SER A 93 10.08 -7.31 7.32
N TRP A 94 8.78 -7.50 7.17
CA TRP A 94 8.02 -8.61 7.73
C TRP A 94 7.59 -9.54 6.58
N GLY A 95 6.37 -10.08 6.64
CA GLY A 95 5.82 -10.95 5.60
C GLY A 95 5.30 -10.22 4.37
N THR A 96 4.82 -11.02 3.42
CA THR A 96 4.22 -10.56 2.17
C THR A 96 2.87 -11.25 2.04
N LEU A 97 1.84 -10.50 1.67
CA LEU A 97 0.51 -11.05 1.41
C LEU A 97 0.54 -11.92 0.15
N PRO A 98 -0.36 -12.91 0.03
CA PRO A 98 -0.64 -13.54 -1.26
C PRO A 98 -1.01 -12.48 -2.31
N GLU A 99 -0.62 -12.68 -3.57
CA GLU A 99 -0.91 -11.72 -4.67
C GLU A 99 -2.40 -11.43 -4.87
N THR A 100 -3.29 -12.31 -4.41
CA THR A 100 -4.74 -12.15 -4.49
C THR A 100 -5.37 -11.42 -3.30
N ALA A 101 -4.60 -11.14 -2.26
CA ALA A 101 -5.08 -10.50 -1.04
C ALA A 101 -4.57 -9.06 -1.00
N ALA A 102 -5.50 -8.11 -1.12
CA ALA A 102 -5.23 -6.67 -1.22
C ALA A 102 -4.11 -6.33 -2.22
N PRO A 103 -4.22 -6.71 -3.52
CA PRO A 103 -3.21 -6.38 -4.52
C PRO A 103 -2.95 -4.86 -4.64
N GLU A 104 -3.95 -4.03 -4.43
CA GLU A 104 -3.87 -2.56 -4.44
C GLU A 104 -4.06 -2.03 -3.00
N ALA A 105 -3.35 -2.63 -2.04
CA ALA A 105 -3.43 -2.23 -0.64
C ALA A 105 -3.06 -0.75 -0.42
N SER A 106 -4.00 0.03 0.11
CA SER A 106 -3.89 1.48 0.27
C SER A 106 -3.92 1.93 1.74
N GLY A 107 -4.66 1.22 2.61
CA GLY A 107 -4.75 1.55 4.03
C GLY A 107 -4.50 0.36 4.95
N ILE A 108 -3.94 0.61 6.14
CA ILE A 108 -3.70 -0.40 7.18
C ILE A 108 -4.05 0.13 8.57
N ALA A 109 -4.67 -0.71 9.40
CA ALA A 109 -4.91 -0.44 10.82
C ALA A 109 -4.47 -1.60 11.69
N ALA A 110 -3.74 -1.32 12.78
CA ALA A 110 -3.46 -2.33 13.80
C ALA A 110 -4.73 -2.67 14.58
N ALA A 111 -4.99 -3.96 14.79
CA ALA A 111 -6.07 -4.40 15.66
C ALA A 111 -5.72 -4.14 17.14
N SER A 112 -6.74 -4.18 18.00
CA SER A 112 -6.57 -4.16 19.46
C SER A 112 -5.87 -5.42 20.00
N VAL A 113 -5.94 -6.52 19.24
CA VAL A 113 -5.24 -7.77 19.54
C VAL A 113 -3.85 -7.80 18.87
N PRO A 114 -2.81 -8.31 19.56
CA PRO A 114 -1.46 -8.35 19.00
C PRO A 114 -1.36 -9.16 17.70
N ASP A 115 -0.47 -8.72 16.81
CA ASP A 115 -0.13 -9.40 15.55
C ASP A 115 -1.31 -9.60 14.58
N VAL A 116 -2.32 -8.73 14.66
CA VAL A 116 -3.41 -8.65 13.69
C VAL A 116 -3.49 -7.23 13.14
N PHE A 117 -3.64 -7.14 11.82
CA PHE A 117 -3.82 -5.90 11.09
C PHE A 117 -5.00 -6.05 10.15
N PHE A 118 -5.72 -4.94 9.96
CA PHE A 118 -6.73 -4.81 8.94
C PHE A 118 -6.15 -4.03 7.77
N VAL A 119 -6.49 -4.43 6.54
CA VAL A 119 -6.03 -3.79 5.30
C VAL A 119 -7.24 -3.55 4.40
N VAL A 120 -7.27 -2.38 3.77
CA VAL A 120 -8.21 -2.06 2.69
C VAL A 120 -7.46 -1.96 1.36
N ASP A 121 -8.16 -2.31 0.29
CA ASP A 121 -7.69 -2.28 -1.09
C ASP A 121 -8.44 -1.18 -1.86
N ASP A 122 -7.74 -0.45 -2.72
CA ASP A 122 -8.28 0.72 -3.41
C ASP A 122 -9.12 0.40 -4.66
N ALA A 123 -9.21 -0.88 -5.06
CA ALA A 123 -9.94 -1.28 -6.25
C ALA A 123 -11.40 -0.77 -6.22
N THR A 124 -11.84 -0.22 -7.35
CA THR A 124 -13.24 0.22 -7.49
C THR A 124 -14.19 -0.95 -7.28
N GLY A 125 -15.10 -0.80 -6.32
CA GLY A 125 -16.04 -1.83 -5.90
C GLY A 125 -15.60 -2.63 -4.67
N THR A 126 -14.50 -2.26 -4.00
CA THR A 126 -14.13 -2.87 -2.72
C THR A 126 -15.28 -2.78 -1.72
N ASP A 127 -15.69 -3.93 -1.19
CA ASP A 127 -16.85 -4.12 -0.31
C ASP A 127 -16.47 -4.65 1.08
N GLY A 128 -15.17 -4.66 1.40
CA GLY A 128 -14.67 -5.24 2.63
C GLY A 128 -13.21 -4.92 2.94
N ILE A 129 -12.70 -5.59 3.97
CA ILE A 129 -11.31 -5.48 4.43
C ILE A 129 -10.70 -6.87 4.64
N TRP A 130 -9.39 -6.93 4.67
CA TRP A 130 -8.61 -8.13 4.97
C TRP A 130 -8.11 -8.08 6.41
N ALA A 131 -8.21 -9.17 7.15
CA ALA A 131 -7.47 -9.36 8.39
C ALA A 131 -6.23 -10.21 8.10
N ILE A 132 -5.07 -9.75 8.52
CA ILE A 132 -3.76 -10.36 8.27
C ILE A 132 -2.90 -10.36 9.54
N ASN A 133 -1.82 -11.13 9.56
CA ASN A 133 -0.77 -11.02 10.59
C ASN A 133 0.55 -10.48 10.03
N SER A 134 1.53 -10.20 10.89
CA SER A 134 2.84 -9.69 10.45
C SER A 134 3.60 -10.65 9.54
N ALA A 135 3.31 -11.95 9.57
CA ALA A 135 3.90 -12.92 8.65
C ALA A 135 3.29 -12.87 7.22
N GLY A 136 2.30 -11.98 6.97
CA GLY A 136 1.60 -11.87 5.70
C GLY A 136 0.53 -12.94 5.50
N ALA A 137 0.20 -13.71 6.54
CA ALA A 137 -0.87 -14.70 6.46
C ALA A 137 -2.23 -14.01 6.53
N VAL A 138 -3.12 -14.36 5.60
CA VAL A 138 -4.52 -13.93 5.63
C VAL A 138 -5.26 -14.74 6.69
N LEU A 139 -5.86 -14.02 7.64
CA LEU A 139 -6.66 -14.58 8.72
C LEU A 139 -8.14 -14.62 8.34
N ALA A 140 -8.64 -13.58 7.67
CA ALA A 140 -10.00 -13.50 7.16
C ALA A 140 -10.14 -12.45 6.05
N ALA A 141 -11.13 -12.66 5.17
CA ALA A 141 -11.72 -11.59 4.37
C ALA A 141 -13.06 -11.21 5.01
N ILE A 142 -13.25 -9.94 5.32
CA ILE A 142 -14.36 -9.45 6.14
C ILE A 142 -15.19 -8.50 5.29
N PRO A 143 -16.36 -8.94 4.79
CA PRO A 143 -17.29 -8.05 4.11
C PRO A 143 -17.76 -6.95 5.07
N VAL A 144 -17.94 -5.73 4.57
CA VAL A 144 -18.46 -4.59 5.33
C VAL A 144 -19.86 -4.26 4.80
N GLU A 145 -20.84 -4.28 5.68
CA GLU A 145 -22.24 -4.12 5.29
C GLU A 145 -22.48 -2.77 4.60
N GLY A 146 -22.93 -2.81 3.35
CA GLY A 146 -23.25 -1.63 2.56
C GLY A 146 -22.04 -0.87 2.01
N MET A 147 -20.82 -1.42 2.13
CA MET A 147 -19.64 -0.88 1.49
C MET A 147 -19.61 -1.23 0.00
N ASP A 148 -19.39 -0.21 -0.82
CA ASP A 148 -19.14 -0.28 -2.27
C ASP A 148 -18.27 0.95 -2.56
N ALA A 149 -16.98 0.84 -2.27
CA ALA A 149 -16.06 1.97 -2.32
C ALA A 149 -15.67 2.28 -3.76
N VAL A 150 -15.64 3.57 -4.09
CA VAL A 150 -15.19 4.01 -5.42
C VAL A 150 -13.66 3.99 -5.48
N ASN A 151 -13.02 4.46 -4.41
CA ASN A 151 -11.57 4.49 -4.24
C ASN A 151 -11.24 4.60 -2.73
N ALA A 152 -11.06 3.46 -2.07
CA ALA A 152 -10.74 3.40 -0.64
C ALA A 152 -9.25 3.59 -0.43
N GLU A 153 -8.84 4.71 0.16
CA GLU A 153 -7.42 5.10 0.24
C GLU A 153 -6.85 5.01 1.66
N ALA A 154 -7.71 4.95 2.69
CA ALA A 154 -7.25 5.02 4.06
C ALA A 154 -8.03 4.11 5.01
N LEU A 155 -7.35 3.60 6.03
CA LEU A 155 -7.93 2.77 7.08
C LEU A 155 -7.33 3.14 8.43
N SER A 156 -8.14 3.73 9.31
CA SER A 156 -7.68 4.24 10.60
C SER A 156 -8.41 3.55 11.75
N THR A 157 -7.83 3.62 12.94
CA THR A 157 -8.54 3.28 14.19
C THR A 157 -8.96 4.54 14.92
N GLY A 158 -10.11 4.48 15.60
CA GLY A 158 -10.62 5.56 16.43
C GLY A 158 -11.56 5.00 17.51
N PRO A 159 -12.01 5.83 18.46
CA PRO A 159 -13.05 5.43 19.38
C PRO A 159 -14.38 5.23 18.62
N CYS A 160 -15.19 4.26 19.03
CA CYS A 160 -16.53 4.06 18.44
C CYS A 160 -17.51 5.17 18.84
N GLU A 161 -17.39 5.64 20.07
CA GLU A 161 -18.16 6.72 20.66
C GLU A 161 -17.21 7.64 21.41
N ALA A 162 -17.51 8.94 21.50
CA ALA A 162 -16.69 9.86 22.27
C ALA A 162 -16.56 9.36 23.72
N ASP A 163 -15.35 9.44 24.28
CA ASP A 163 -14.99 8.96 25.61
C ASP A 163 -15.17 7.44 25.85
N SER A 164 -15.35 6.63 24.79
CA SER A 164 -15.44 5.17 24.89
C SER A 164 -14.07 4.50 24.79
N SER A 165 -13.87 3.44 25.57
CA SER A 165 -12.71 2.53 25.41
C SER A 165 -12.87 1.59 24.22
N GLU A 166 -14.06 1.52 23.63
CA GLU A 166 -14.33 0.65 22.49
C GLU A 166 -13.79 1.26 21.20
N ARG A 167 -13.08 0.44 20.42
CA ARG A 167 -12.39 0.86 19.20
C ARG A 167 -13.16 0.45 17.95
N CYS A 168 -13.15 1.35 16.99
CA CYS A 168 -13.76 1.20 15.68
C CYS A 168 -12.68 1.37 14.61
N LEU A 169 -12.91 0.71 13.48
CA LEU A 169 -12.22 0.98 12.23
C LEU A 169 -12.98 2.06 11.46
N TYR A 170 -12.23 2.88 10.73
CA TYR A 170 -12.72 3.94 9.87
C TYR A 170 -12.08 3.77 8.50
N ILE A 171 -12.88 3.42 7.50
CA ILE A 171 -12.43 3.20 6.12
C ILE A 171 -12.78 4.45 5.30
N GLY A 172 -11.78 5.12 4.75
CA GLY A 172 -11.94 6.29 3.91
C GLY A 172 -12.09 5.93 2.44
N ASP A 173 -13.31 6.01 1.91
CA ASP A 173 -13.58 6.09 0.47
C ASP A 173 -13.45 7.56 0.04
N ILE A 174 -12.19 8.03 0.06
CA ILE A 174 -11.80 9.44 -0.03
C ILE A 174 -10.96 9.77 -1.26
N GLY A 175 -10.52 8.76 -2.02
CA GLY A 175 -9.78 8.95 -3.25
C GLY A 175 -10.64 9.50 -4.38
N ASP A 176 -10.06 10.37 -5.18
CA ASP A 176 -10.66 11.02 -6.33
C ASP A 176 -9.60 11.53 -7.32
N ASN A 177 -8.84 10.61 -7.90
CA ASN A 177 -7.80 10.87 -8.90
C ASN A 177 -8.21 11.82 -10.06
N ARG A 178 -9.51 12.08 -10.28
CA ARG A 178 -10.03 12.98 -11.31
C ARG A 178 -10.65 14.27 -10.78
N ALA A 179 -10.75 14.44 -9.46
CA ALA A 179 -11.40 15.56 -8.77
C ALA A 179 -12.83 15.84 -9.29
N ARG A 180 -13.71 14.83 -9.23
CA ARG A 180 -15.09 14.88 -9.75
C ARG A 180 -16.17 14.43 -8.77
N ARG A 181 -15.79 13.84 -7.63
CA ARG A 181 -16.73 13.34 -6.64
C ARG A 181 -17.32 14.51 -5.86
N GLU A 182 -18.64 14.65 -5.89
CA GLU A 182 -19.36 15.68 -5.12
C GLU A 182 -19.26 15.45 -3.60
N SER A 183 -19.02 14.21 -3.19
CA SER A 183 -18.82 13.82 -1.80
C SER A 183 -17.89 12.62 -1.69
N VAL A 184 -17.19 12.53 -0.56
CA VAL A 184 -16.43 11.35 -0.12
C VAL A 184 -17.17 10.66 1.03
N SER A 185 -16.78 9.43 1.36
CA SER A 185 -17.42 8.66 2.42
C SER A 185 -16.42 8.08 3.39
N VAL A 186 -16.82 7.98 4.66
CA VAL A 186 -16.12 7.22 5.69
C VAL A 186 -17.06 6.15 6.22
N TYR A 187 -16.62 4.89 6.20
CA TYR A 187 -17.33 3.78 6.82
C TYR A 187 -16.77 3.53 8.22
N GLN A 188 -17.60 3.68 9.24
CA GLN A 188 -17.28 3.35 10.63
C GLN A 188 -17.85 1.98 10.98
N LEU A 189 -17.03 1.07 11.47
CA LEU A 189 -17.45 -0.23 11.99
C LEU A 189 -16.74 -0.55 13.30
N ARG A 190 -17.41 -1.30 14.18
CA ARG A 190 -16.75 -1.86 15.36
C ARG A 190 -15.64 -2.79 14.91
N GLU A 191 -14.53 -2.82 15.64
CA GLU A 191 -13.42 -3.72 15.33
C GLU A 191 -13.92 -5.17 15.21
N PRO A 192 -13.80 -5.82 14.04
CA PRO A 192 -14.29 -7.18 13.86
C PRO A 192 -13.53 -8.17 14.73
N VAL A 193 -14.24 -9.16 15.28
CA VAL A 193 -13.59 -10.31 15.92
C VAL A 193 -13.01 -11.19 14.80
N VAL A 194 -11.69 -11.32 14.78
CA VAL A 194 -10.99 -12.17 13.82
C VAL A 194 -10.96 -13.60 14.37
N GLU A 195 -11.97 -14.39 14.01
CA GLU A 195 -11.95 -15.83 14.24
C GLU A 195 -11.27 -16.52 13.05
N THR A 196 -10.25 -17.35 13.32
CA THR A 196 -9.51 -18.07 12.28
C THR A 196 -10.25 -19.31 11.77
N GLN A 197 -11.57 -19.40 11.99
CA GLN A 197 -12.36 -20.61 11.75
C GLN A 197 -13.52 -20.36 10.81
N GLU A 198 -13.74 -21.32 9.90
CA GLU A 198 -14.93 -21.40 9.05
C GLU A 198 -16.20 -21.56 9.90
N PRO A 199 -17.34 -20.99 9.47
CA PRO A 199 -17.59 -20.35 8.17
C PRO A 199 -17.03 -18.93 8.04
N ALA A 200 -16.95 -18.42 6.81
CA ALA A 200 -16.62 -17.02 6.53
C ALA A 200 -17.38 -16.05 7.46
N PRO A 201 -16.71 -15.00 7.98
CA PRO A 201 -17.32 -14.09 8.94
C PRO A 201 -18.56 -13.43 8.34
N ALA A 202 -19.59 -13.23 9.18
CA ALA A 202 -20.73 -12.44 8.80
C ALA A 202 -20.29 -11.00 8.44
N PRO A 203 -20.98 -10.31 7.51
CA PRO A 203 -20.67 -8.93 7.19
C PRO A 203 -20.62 -8.06 8.46
N ALA A 204 -19.56 -7.27 8.61
CA ALA A 204 -19.42 -6.35 9.71
C ALA A 204 -20.36 -5.17 9.51
N ALA A 205 -21.26 -4.94 10.47
CA ALA A 205 -22.18 -3.81 10.43
C ALA A 205 -21.41 -2.49 10.46
N ALA A 206 -21.74 -1.58 9.53
CA ALA A 206 -21.08 -0.30 9.39
C ALA A 206 -22.06 0.88 9.28
N GLN A 207 -21.60 2.06 9.68
CA GLN A 207 -22.25 3.34 9.41
C GLN A 207 -21.48 4.05 8.32
N ARG A 208 -22.18 4.59 7.33
CA ARG A 208 -21.59 5.42 6.28
C ARG A 208 -21.80 6.90 6.59
N TRP A 209 -20.73 7.65 6.70
CA TRP A 209 -20.74 9.11 6.84
C TRP A 209 -20.31 9.73 5.52
N ASN A 210 -21.07 10.71 5.04
CA ASN A 210 -20.75 11.40 3.79
C ASN A 210 -20.23 12.80 4.09
N PHE A 211 -19.16 13.17 3.41
CA PHE A 211 -18.50 14.45 3.57
C PHE A 211 -18.41 15.22 2.25
N THR A 212 -18.54 16.53 2.31
CA THR A 212 -18.36 17.42 1.15
C THR A 212 -17.26 18.42 1.45
N TYR A 213 -16.34 18.60 0.50
CA TYR A 213 -15.32 19.64 0.58
C TYR A 213 -15.93 21.02 0.28
N PRO A 214 -15.55 22.08 1.02
CA PRO A 214 -16.12 23.42 0.87
C PRO A 214 -15.63 24.17 -0.38
N ASP A 215 -14.54 23.73 -0.99
CA ASP A 215 -13.85 24.39 -2.10
C ASP A 215 -13.75 23.52 -3.38
N GLY A 216 -14.54 22.45 -3.45
CA GLY A 216 -14.61 21.54 -4.60
C GLY A 216 -14.01 20.17 -4.34
N ALA A 217 -14.16 19.26 -5.30
CA ALA A 217 -13.69 17.88 -5.16
C ALA A 217 -12.15 17.81 -5.05
N HIS A 218 -11.65 16.96 -4.15
CA HIS A 218 -10.22 16.70 -3.96
C HIS A 218 -9.94 15.21 -3.85
N ASP A 219 -8.78 14.82 -4.36
CA ASP A 219 -8.15 13.52 -4.12
C ASP A 219 -7.51 13.50 -2.72
N ALA A 220 -7.69 12.44 -1.95
CA ALA A 220 -7.15 12.35 -0.60
C ALA A 220 -6.69 10.94 -0.26
N GLU A 221 -5.61 10.87 0.52
CA GLU A 221 -4.84 9.63 0.76
C GLU A 221 -4.71 9.35 2.26
N THR A 222 -5.31 10.18 3.11
CA THR A 222 -5.09 10.04 4.56
C THR A 222 -6.36 10.37 5.31
N LEU A 223 -6.67 9.48 6.25
CA LEU A 223 -7.72 9.63 7.23
C LEU A 223 -7.09 9.52 8.62
N LEU A 224 -7.36 10.48 9.48
CA LEU A 224 -7.05 10.40 10.91
C LEU A 224 -8.34 10.58 11.70
N VAL A 225 -8.40 9.96 12.88
CA VAL A 225 -9.59 10.00 13.75
C VAL A 225 -9.17 10.42 15.15
N ALA A 226 -9.65 11.58 15.57
CA ALA A 226 -9.39 12.12 16.90
C ALA A 226 -10.20 11.39 17.98
N GLU A 227 -9.85 11.60 19.26
CA GLU A 227 -10.51 10.94 20.40
C GLU A 227 -11.97 11.42 20.62
N ASP A 228 -12.30 12.63 20.15
CA ASP A 228 -13.68 13.14 20.10
C ASP A 228 -14.44 12.69 18.84
N ARG A 229 -13.81 11.83 18.01
CA ARG A 229 -14.26 11.32 16.71
C ARG A 229 -14.27 12.36 15.58
N SER A 230 -13.63 13.51 15.73
CA SER A 230 -13.38 14.38 14.58
C SER A 230 -12.56 13.62 13.52
N ILE A 231 -13.01 13.78 12.28
CA ILE A 231 -12.38 13.22 11.09
C ILE A 231 -11.41 14.24 10.53
N ILE A 232 -10.17 13.85 10.30
CA ILE A 232 -9.16 14.68 9.66
C ILE A 232 -8.76 14.02 8.34
N ILE A 233 -8.90 14.74 7.24
CA ILE A 233 -8.56 14.26 5.89
C ILE A 233 -7.40 15.09 5.35
N VAL A 234 -6.38 14.42 4.80
CA VAL A 234 -5.26 15.09 4.11
C VAL A 234 -5.32 14.78 2.61
N THR A 235 -5.38 15.84 1.80
CA THR A 235 -5.50 15.69 0.34
C THR A 235 -4.16 15.38 -0.30
N LYS A 236 -4.19 14.61 -1.39
CA LYS A 236 -3.10 14.55 -2.35
C LYS A 236 -3.08 15.81 -3.22
N PRO A 237 -1.91 16.45 -3.39
CA PRO A 237 -1.81 17.63 -4.21
C PRO A 237 -2.04 17.29 -5.69
N ASP A 238 -2.72 18.19 -6.41
CA ASP A 238 -2.82 18.14 -7.86
C ASP A 238 -1.43 18.10 -8.51
N ARG A 239 -1.33 17.45 -9.66
CA ARG A 239 -0.08 17.39 -10.43
C ARG A 239 0.50 18.79 -10.66
N GLY A 240 1.74 19.00 -10.20
CA GLY A 240 2.46 20.27 -10.33
C GLY A 240 2.28 21.22 -9.14
N THR A 241 1.45 20.87 -8.16
CA THR A 241 1.39 21.51 -6.85
C THR A 241 2.12 20.64 -5.82
N LYS A 242 2.43 21.22 -4.66
CA LYS A 242 3.08 20.53 -3.54
C LYS A 242 2.28 20.59 -2.24
N THR A 243 1.20 21.37 -2.25
CA THR A 243 0.48 21.77 -1.05
C THR A 243 -0.62 20.77 -0.77
N HIS A 244 -0.49 20.09 0.37
CA HIS A 244 -1.53 19.29 0.97
C HIS A 244 -2.50 20.20 1.72
N ARG A 245 -3.78 19.86 1.70
CA ARG A 245 -4.82 20.51 2.49
C ARG A 245 -5.22 19.57 3.62
N VAL A 246 -5.49 20.13 4.79
CA VAL A 246 -6.01 19.41 5.95
C VAL A 246 -7.44 19.88 6.18
N TYR A 247 -8.36 18.93 6.10
CA TYR A 247 -9.77 19.14 6.36
C TYR A 247 -10.16 18.50 7.68
N GLU A 248 -11.05 19.16 8.41
CA GLU A 248 -11.69 18.60 9.60
C GLU A 248 -13.20 18.43 9.36
N GLY A 249 -13.76 17.32 9.84
CA GLY A 249 -15.19 17.02 9.78
C GLY A 249 -15.70 16.45 11.10
N ALA A 250 -16.95 16.76 11.43
CA ALA A 250 -17.60 16.16 12.60
C ALA A 250 -17.97 14.69 12.35
N ALA A 251 -18.05 13.92 13.44
CA ALA A 251 -18.62 12.58 13.38
C ALA A 251 -20.05 12.59 12.82
N GLY A 252 -20.36 11.63 11.94
CA GLY A 252 -21.67 11.51 11.28
C GLY A 252 -21.77 12.14 9.89
N GLY A 253 -20.74 12.84 9.42
CA GLY A 253 -20.71 13.45 8.09
C GLY A 253 -21.09 14.93 8.08
N GLY A 254 -21.13 15.52 6.90
CA GLY A 254 -21.44 16.93 6.68
C GLY A 254 -20.40 17.66 5.85
N GLU A 255 -20.40 18.99 5.95
CA GLU A 255 -19.40 19.80 5.27
C GLU A 255 -18.08 19.77 6.03
N LEU A 256 -16.98 19.57 5.31
CA LEU A 256 -15.63 19.66 5.85
C LEU A 256 -15.20 21.11 6.00
N LEU A 257 -14.28 21.37 6.93
CA LEU A 257 -13.64 22.65 7.13
C LEU A 257 -12.18 22.56 6.71
N LEU A 258 -11.74 23.44 5.81
CA LEU A 258 -10.31 23.60 5.53
C LEU A 258 -9.65 24.27 6.74
N VAL A 259 -8.85 23.54 7.49
CA VAL A 259 -8.23 24.03 8.74
C VAL A 259 -6.75 24.32 8.60
N ASN A 260 -6.06 23.66 7.67
CA ASN A 260 -4.63 23.88 7.45
C ASN A 260 -4.19 23.55 6.01
N THR A 261 -3.01 24.02 5.63
CA THR A 261 -2.30 23.63 4.40
C THR A 261 -0.81 23.52 4.68
N PHE A 262 -0.14 22.52 4.12
CA PHE A 262 1.29 22.33 4.35
C PHE A 262 1.98 21.68 3.16
N GLU A 263 3.31 21.71 3.16
CA GLU A 263 4.14 20.85 2.31
C GLU A 263 4.92 19.90 3.24
N PRO A 264 4.91 18.58 2.99
CA PRO A 264 5.70 17.66 3.79
C PRO A 264 7.21 17.99 3.68
N PRO A 265 8.01 17.66 4.70
CA PRO A 265 9.46 17.81 4.67
C PRO A 265 10.10 17.26 3.39
N ALA A 266 11.26 17.82 3.02
CA ALA A 266 11.94 17.44 1.80
C ALA A 266 12.20 15.92 1.73
N PRO A 267 12.02 15.29 0.56
CA PRO A 267 12.21 13.85 0.37
C PRO A 267 13.65 13.41 0.63
N ILE A 268 13.85 12.22 1.20
CA ILE A 268 15.17 11.60 1.38
C ILE A 268 15.76 11.20 0.02
N HIS A 269 14.89 10.84 -0.93
CA HIS A 269 15.26 10.43 -2.27
C HIS A 269 14.71 11.42 -3.31
N PRO A 270 15.35 12.60 -3.50
CA PRO A 270 14.88 13.63 -4.41
C PRO A 270 14.62 13.12 -5.83
N ALA A 271 15.42 12.18 -6.32
CA ALA A 271 15.26 11.61 -7.65
C ALA A 271 13.94 10.82 -7.81
N GLN A 272 13.53 10.06 -6.79
CA GLN A 272 12.25 9.34 -6.79
C GLN A 272 11.08 10.33 -6.72
N SER A 273 11.18 11.34 -5.85
CA SER A 273 10.14 12.38 -5.72
C SER A 273 9.95 13.23 -6.99
N LEU A 274 10.96 13.34 -7.87
CA LEU A 274 10.77 13.94 -9.19
C LEU A 274 9.82 13.15 -10.10
N LEU A 275 9.68 11.84 -9.87
CA LEU A 275 8.79 10.97 -10.66
C LEU A 275 7.39 10.90 -10.05
N VAL A 276 7.29 10.74 -8.72
CA VAL A 276 6.02 10.45 -8.03
C VAL A 276 5.49 11.59 -7.18
N GLY A 277 6.25 12.68 -7.02
CA GLY A 277 5.93 13.79 -6.11
C GLY A 277 6.40 13.54 -4.68
N ASN A 278 6.25 14.56 -3.81
CA ASN A 278 6.39 14.41 -2.36
C ASN A 278 4.98 14.31 -1.78
N VAL A 279 4.36 13.14 -1.93
CA VAL A 279 2.96 12.90 -1.62
C VAL A 279 2.87 12.11 -0.33
N VAL A 280 2.02 12.58 0.59
CA VAL A 280 1.57 11.80 1.74
C VAL A 280 0.65 10.70 1.22
N THR A 281 0.99 9.45 1.51
CA THR A 281 0.27 8.25 1.04
C THR A 281 -0.65 7.67 2.09
N ASP A 282 -0.37 7.89 3.38
CA ASP A 282 -1.28 7.59 4.49
C ASP A 282 -0.79 8.27 5.78
N GLY A 283 -1.58 8.16 6.85
CA GLY A 283 -1.20 8.62 8.16
C GLY A 283 -1.94 7.89 9.27
N SER A 284 -1.31 7.89 10.46
CA SER A 284 -1.88 7.30 11.65
C SER A 284 -1.62 8.21 12.85
N MET A 285 -2.54 8.20 13.82
CA MET A 285 -2.41 9.03 15.01
C MET A 285 -2.60 8.25 16.31
N VAL A 286 -1.94 8.74 17.35
CA VAL A 286 -2.20 8.41 18.75
C VAL A 286 -2.21 9.71 19.54
N ALA A 287 -2.63 9.67 20.80
CA ALA A 287 -2.70 10.88 21.63
C ALA A 287 -1.40 11.71 21.58
N GLY A 288 -1.50 12.91 21.01
CA GLY A 288 -0.41 13.87 20.88
C GLY A 288 0.65 13.57 19.80
N ARG A 289 0.41 12.61 18.90
CA ARG A 289 1.33 12.27 17.81
C ARG A 289 0.58 11.95 16.53
N VAL A 290 1.08 12.47 15.42
CA VAL A 290 0.63 12.10 14.06
C VAL A 290 1.84 11.59 13.30
N LEU A 291 1.69 10.44 12.66
CA LEU A 291 2.66 9.87 11.74
C LEU A 291 2.11 10.02 10.33
N LEU A 292 2.88 10.67 9.46
CA LEU A 292 2.59 10.67 8.02
C LEU A 292 3.60 9.79 7.30
N LEU A 293 3.12 9.06 6.31
CA LEU A 293 3.92 8.28 5.38
C LEU A 293 3.93 8.99 4.02
N THR A 294 5.09 8.99 3.37
CA THR A 294 5.24 9.26 1.93
C THR A 294 5.86 8.04 1.27
N TYR A 295 6.01 8.09 -0.06
CA TYR A 295 6.73 7.05 -0.80
C TYR A 295 8.19 6.80 -0.38
N ASP A 296 8.82 7.71 0.38
CA ASP A 296 10.24 7.62 0.71
C ASP A 296 10.60 7.92 2.17
N GLN A 297 9.65 8.33 3.02
CA GLN A 297 9.90 8.64 4.42
C GLN A 297 8.66 8.49 5.29
N ALA A 298 8.89 8.34 6.60
CA ALA A 298 7.87 8.51 7.63
C ALA A 298 8.25 9.71 8.50
N ILE A 299 7.27 10.57 8.79
CA ILE A 299 7.45 11.82 9.52
C ILE A 299 6.53 11.81 10.73
N GLU A 300 7.11 11.88 11.93
CA GLU A 300 6.37 11.99 13.18
C GLU A 300 6.25 13.46 13.60
N TYR A 301 5.02 13.93 13.76
CA TYR A 301 4.63 15.22 14.30
C TYR A 301 4.21 15.03 15.77
N VAL A 302 4.75 15.86 16.67
CA VAL A 302 4.54 15.73 18.12
C VAL A 302 3.87 16.98 18.65
N ALA A 303 2.71 16.81 19.31
CA ALA A 303 1.95 17.90 19.89
C ALA A 303 2.82 18.77 20.81
N PRO A 304 2.81 20.10 20.65
CA PRO A 304 3.60 21.00 21.48
C PRO A 304 3.11 21.04 22.93
N THR A 305 1.83 20.70 23.15
CA THR A 305 1.20 20.64 24.46
C THR A 305 0.19 19.49 24.51
N PRO A 306 -0.07 18.88 25.69
CA PRO A 306 -1.16 17.93 25.84
C PRO A 306 -2.51 18.55 25.43
N GLY A 307 -3.31 17.80 24.68
CA GLY A 307 -4.62 18.26 24.20
C GLY A 307 -4.54 19.31 23.08
N ALA A 308 -3.38 19.49 22.43
CA ALA A 308 -3.32 20.25 21.19
C ALA A 308 -4.26 19.63 20.15
N ASP A 309 -4.94 20.49 19.40
CA ASP A 309 -5.86 20.09 18.34
C ASP A 309 -5.12 19.29 17.26
N PRO A 310 -5.46 18.00 17.05
CA PRO A 310 -4.81 17.16 16.06
C PRO A 310 -5.03 17.64 14.63
N ALA A 311 -6.07 18.44 14.33
CA ALA A 311 -6.29 18.99 13.00
C ALA A 311 -5.21 20.04 12.62
N LEU A 312 -4.47 20.54 13.62
CA LEU A 312 -3.33 21.46 13.45
C LEU A 312 -1.96 20.75 13.47
N PHE A 313 -1.93 19.42 13.29
CA PHE A 313 -0.69 18.64 13.39
C PHE A 313 0.44 19.15 12.47
N ALA A 314 0.10 19.73 11.33
CA ALA A 314 1.06 20.20 10.35
C ALA A 314 1.95 21.35 10.87
N ASP A 315 1.50 22.06 11.92
CA ASP A 315 2.27 23.12 12.59
C ASP A 315 3.10 22.60 13.77
N TRP A 316 2.96 21.32 14.12
CA TRP A 316 3.66 20.73 15.25
C TRP A 316 5.14 20.50 14.93
N PRO A 317 6.02 20.50 15.96
CA PRO A 317 7.38 20.00 15.82
C PRO A 317 7.37 18.59 15.21
N HIS A 318 8.19 18.36 14.20
CA HIS A 318 8.28 17.07 13.53
C HIS A 318 9.72 16.55 13.47
N ARG A 319 9.84 15.26 13.23
CA ARG A 319 11.10 14.58 12.94
C ARG A 319 10.87 13.46 11.95
N GLN A 320 11.90 13.16 11.19
CA GLN A 320 11.93 11.94 10.38
C GLN A 320 12.17 10.73 11.28
N VAL A 321 11.48 9.63 11.01
CA VAL A 321 11.61 8.36 11.73
C VAL A 321 11.97 7.23 10.74
N PRO A 322 12.59 6.13 11.20
CA PRO A 322 13.04 5.05 10.31
C PRO A 322 11.90 4.46 9.46
N THR A 323 12.18 3.92 8.28
CA THR A 323 11.16 3.19 7.50
C THR A 323 11.68 1.80 7.13
N PRO A 324 10.81 0.79 7.03
CA PRO A 324 11.19 -0.46 6.37
C PRO A 324 11.47 -0.17 4.90
N ALA A 325 12.46 -0.87 4.31
CA ALA A 325 12.76 -0.73 2.89
C ALA A 325 11.68 -1.44 2.07
N GLN A 326 10.81 -0.67 1.42
CA GLN A 326 9.70 -1.14 0.59
C GLN A 326 9.55 -0.24 -0.63
N TRP A 327 8.98 -0.77 -1.70
CA TRP A 327 8.59 0.02 -2.88
C TRP A 327 7.10 0.33 -2.75
N GLN A 328 6.68 1.55 -3.09
CA GLN A 328 5.27 1.95 -3.04
C GLN A 328 4.63 1.69 -1.67
N SER A 329 5.20 2.30 -0.62
CA SER A 329 4.59 2.28 0.71
C SER A 329 3.33 3.15 0.70
N GLU A 330 2.18 2.50 0.87
CA GLU A 330 0.87 3.15 0.79
C GLU A 330 0.33 3.41 2.20
N GLY A 331 0.17 2.38 3.03
CA GLY A 331 -0.46 2.51 4.35
C GLY A 331 0.49 2.54 5.55
N VAL A 332 0.10 3.22 6.65
CA VAL A 332 0.81 3.23 7.93
C VAL A 332 -0.12 3.17 9.14
N THR A 333 0.24 2.38 10.15
CA THR A 333 -0.48 2.36 11.44
C THR A 333 0.48 2.35 12.61
N TYR A 334 0.20 3.13 13.64
CA TYR A 334 0.83 2.94 14.95
C TYR A 334 0.49 1.56 15.51
N LEU A 335 1.44 0.94 16.19
CA LEU A 335 1.22 -0.30 16.94
C LEU A 335 0.70 0.09 18.32
N ALA A 336 -0.62 0.01 18.50
CA ALA A 336 -1.21 0.06 19.83
C ALA A 336 -1.29 -1.36 20.40
N ALA A 337 -0.74 -1.58 21.59
CA ALA A 337 -1.11 -2.72 22.41
C ALA A 337 -1.95 -2.16 23.57
N ALA A 338 -3.11 -2.78 23.84
CA ALA A 338 -3.96 -2.37 24.95
C ALA A 338 -3.14 -2.22 26.25
N GLY A 339 -3.12 -1.01 26.83
CA GLY A 339 -2.44 -0.71 28.09
C GLY A 339 -0.93 -0.47 28.03
N VAL A 340 -0.31 -0.40 26.84
CA VAL A 340 1.10 -0.03 26.65
C VAL A 340 1.15 1.27 25.85
N PRO A 341 2.07 2.23 26.11
CA PRO A 341 2.26 3.35 25.21
C PRO A 341 2.49 2.79 23.80
N ALA A 342 1.65 3.18 22.84
CA ALA A 342 1.80 2.76 21.46
C ALA A 342 3.24 3.07 21.03
N CYS A 343 4.00 2.03 20.70
CA CYS A 343 5.41 2.19 20.41
C CYS A 343 5.76 1.34 19.21
N GLY A 344 6.16 2.03 18.15
CA GLY A 344 6.37 1.45 16.84
C GLY A 344 5.17 1.64 15.92
N TYR A 345 5.36 1.28 14.67
CA TYR A 345 4.35 1.33 13.61
C TYR A 345 4.61 0.23 12.59
N ALA A 346 3.55 -0.16 11.88
CA ALA A 346 3.62 -1.00 10.70
C ALA A 346 3.39 -0.14 9.44
N VAL A 347 3.97 -0.59 8.34
CA VAL A 347 3.81 -0.01 7.00
C VAL A 347 3.44 -1.14 6.06
N ILE A 348 2.53 -0.87 5.12
CA ILE A 348 2.19 -1.77 4.02
C ILE A 348 2.50 -1.10 2.68
N SER A 349 2.95 -1.90 1.71
CA SER A 349 3.07 -1.47 0.33
C SER A 349 1.91 -1.96 -0.53
N GLU A 350 1.73 -1.35 -1.69
CA GLU A 350 1.01 -1.97 -2.80
C GLU A 350 1.71 -3.28 -3.23
N SER A 351 1.03 -4.14 -3.99
CA SER A 351 1.69 -5.26 -4.65
C SER A 351 2.75 -4.79 -5.66
N GLY A 352 3.86 -5.51 -5.72
CA GLY A 352 4.82 -5.37 -6.80
C GLY A 352 4.44 -6.27 -7.97
N GLY A 353 4.88 -5.95 -9.19
CA GLY A 353 4.53 -6.74 -10.39
C GLY A 353 4.91 -8.24 -10.38
N THR A 354 5.60 -8.74 -9.34
CA THR A 354 5.89 -10.17 -9.12
C THR A 354 5.76 -10.60 -7.65
N SER A 355 5.13 -9.81 -6.79
CA SER A 355 4.98 -10.12 -5.36
C SER A 355 3.78 -9.38 -4.76
N GLY A 356 3.02 -10.00 -3.86
CA GLY A 356 1.93 -9.31 -3.15
C GLY A 356 2.42 -8.14 -2.28
N ALA A 357 1.46 -7.45 -1.65
CA ALA A 357 1.72 -6.35 -0.72
C ALA A 357 2.72 -6.76 0.38
N ALA A 358 3.76 -5.95 0.61
CA ALA A 358 4.76 -6.24 1.62
C ALA A 358 4.42 -5.53 2.93
N LEU A 359 4.60 -6.23 4.05
CA LEU A 359 4.54 -5.65 5.39
C LEU A 359 5.95 -5.34 5.89
N GLY A 360 6.04 -4.27 6.66
CA GLY A 360 7.22 -3.93 7.41
C GLY A 360 6.83 -3.21 8.68
N GLY A 361 7.80 -3.06 9.58
CA GLY A 361 7.55 -2.31 10.79
C GLY A 361 8.79 -1.81 11.47
N VAL A 362 8.54 -0.88 12.39
CA VAL A 362 9.52 -0.21 13.21
C VAL A 362 9.10 -0.42 14.65
N ALA A 363 9.95 -1.08 15.43
CA ALA A 363 9.74 -1.24 16.87
C ALA A 363 10.41 -0.09 17.63
N CYS A 364 10.04 0.10 18.89
CA CYS A 364 10.82 0.95 19.78
C CYS A 364 12.05 0.23 20.36
N LEU A 365 13.04 1.00 20.82
CA LEU A 365 14.25 0.54 21.51
C LEU A 365 14.08 0.38 23.02
#